data_AF-A0A7V2KNL0-F1
#
_entry.id   AF-A0A7V2KNL0-F1
#
_cell.length_a   1.000
_cell.length_b   1.000
_cell.length_c   1.000
_cell.angle_alpha   90.00
_cell.angle_beta   90.00
_cell.angle_gamma   90.00
#
_symmetry.space_group_name_H-M   'P 1'
#
loop_
_entity.id
_entity.type
_entity.pdbx_description
1 polymer ?
#
loop_
_entity_poly.entity_id
_entity_poly.type
_entity_poly.pdbx_seq_one_letter_code
_entity_poly.pdbx_strand_id
1 'polypeptide(L)' 'MNLKELYDLTPVTRHHLIRVIGDRVIVSAQDGGLEVYLMDGSGELVLMSSDRSIRASLAAIESKLGS' A
#
# COMPACT_ATOMS: atom_id res chain seq x y z
N MET A 1 7.47 -11.62 -2.41
CA MET A 1 7.95 -10.59 -1.47
C MET A 1 6.90 -10.46 -0.39
N ASN A 2 7.27 -10.63 0.87
CA ASN A 2 6.37 -10.45 2.00
C ASN A 2 6.56 -9.08 2.69
N LEU A 3 5.73 -8.79 3.69
CA LEU A 3 5.76 -7.52 4.41
C LEU A 3 7.11 -7.26 5.10
N LYS A 4 7.76 -8.29 5.65
CA LYS A 4 9.07 -8.13 6.31
C LYS A 4 10.12 -7.72 5.29
N GLU A 5 10.16 -8.40 4.14
CA GLU A 5 11.10 -8.09 3.06
C GLU A 5 10.87 -6.67 2.52
N LEU A 6 9.62 -6.21 2.42
CA LEU A 6 9.30 -4.84 2.05
C LEU A 6 9.89 -3.81 3.04
N TYR A 7 9.77 -4.05 4.35
CA TYR A 7 10.39 -3.20 5.38
C TYR A 7 11.92 -3.25 5.35
N ASP A 8 12.51 -4.43 5.10
CA ASP A 8 13.97 -4.59 5.01
C ASP A 8 14.53 -3.84 3.78
N LEU A 9 13.78 -3.82 2.67
CA LEU A 9 14.15 -3.10 1.43
C LEU A 9 13.88 -1.59 1.50
N THR A 10 13.06 -1.14 2.46
CA THR A 10 12.70 0.27 2.62
C THR A 10 13.57 0.91 3.70
N PRO A 11 14.26 2.04 3.43
CA PRO A 11 14.97 2.78 4.47
C PRO A 11 14.07 3.10 5.66
N VAL A 12 14.56 3.00 6.89
CA VAL A 12 13.78 3.26 8.12
C VAL A 12 13.10 4.64 8.09
N THR A 13 13.79 5.64 7.54
CA THR A 13 13.25 6.99 7.37
C THR A 13 12.01 7.05 6.47
N ARG A 14 11.74 6.02 5.66
CA ARG A 14 10.61 5.88 4.75
C ARG A 14 9.57 4.86 5.21
N HIS A 15 9.75 4.20 6.35
CA HIS A 15 8.77 3.24 6.90
C HIS A 15 7.40 3.89 7.13
N HIS A 16 7.36 5.18 7.45
CA HIS A 16 6.13 5.96 7.60
C HIS A 16 5.31 6.10 6.31
N LEU A 17 5.87 5.76 5.15
CA LEU A 17 5.20 5.76 3.85
C LEU A 17 4.51 4.42 3.55
N ILE A 18 4.74 3.39 4.37
CA ILE A 18 4.08 2.10 4.30
C ILE A 18 2.89 2.12 5.25
N ARG A 19 1.68 1.84 4.74
CA ARG A 19 0.46 1.67 5.55
C ARG A 19 -0.11 0.29 5.31
N VAL A 20 -0.43 -0.40 6.40
CA VAL A 20 -1.13 -1.69 6.36
C VAL A 20 -2.57 -1.47 6.80
N ILE A 21 -3.53 -1.85 5.96
CA ILE A 21 -4.97 -1.70 6.21
C ILE A 21 -5.64 -3.03 5.88
N GLY A 22 -5.90 -3.84 6.90
CA GLY A 22 -6.41 -5.21 6.71
C GLY A 22 -5.42 -6.06 5.91
N ASP A 23 -5.87 -6.58 4.78
CA ASP A 23 -5.09 -7.37 3.82
C ASP A 23 -4.35 -6.51 2.78
N ARG A 24 -4.43 -5.17 2.87
CA ARG A 24 -3.79 -4.26 1.91
C ARG A 24 -2.56 -3.61 2.50
N VAL A 25 -1.52 -3.48 1.68
CA VAL A 25 -0.31 -2.73 1.97
C VAL A 25 -0.18 -1.61 0.95
N ILE A 26 -0.14 -0.37 1.42
CA ILE A 26 -0.05 0.83 0.60
C ILE A 26 1.34 1.42 0.81
N VAL A 27 2.08 1.63 -0.28
CA VAL A 27 3.39 2.27 -0.26
C VAL A 27 3.29 3.58 -1.02
N SER A 28 3.54 4.68 -0.31
CA SER A 28 3.54 6.02 -0.91
C SER A 28 4.96 6.38 -1.35
N ALA A 29 5.14 6.76 -2.60
CA ALA A 29 6.41 7.28 -3.08
C ALA A 29 6.51 8.80 -2.83
N GLN A 30 7.74 9.28 -2.68
CA GLN A 30 8.01 10.69 -2.34
C GLN A 30 7.65 11.65 -3.50
N ASP A 31 7.58 11.14 -4.73
CA ASP A 31 7.18 11.84 -5.95
C ASP A 31 5.65 11.82 -6.20
N GLY A 32 4.89 11.30 -5.22
CA GLY A 32 3.44 11.16 -5.28
C GLY A 32 2.94 9.91 -6.01
N GLY A 33 3.82 8.98 -6.35
CA GLY A 33 3.43 7.62 -6.74
C GLY A 33 2.81 6.84 -5.58
N LEU A 34 2.00 5.84 -5.90
CA LEU A 34 1.38 4.98 -4.90
C LEU A 34 1.30 3.55 -5.44
N GLU A 35 1.78 2.61 -4.64
CA GLU A 35 1.70 1.18 -4.91
C GLU A 35 0.76 0.55 -3.88
N VAL A 36 -0.14 -0.30 -4.34
CA VAL A 36 -1.05 -1.07 -3.50
C VAL A 36 -0.78 -2.54 -3.74
N TYR A 37 -0.44 -3.22 -2.66
CA TYR A 37 -0.30 -4.67 -2.61
C TYR A 37 -1.46 -5.28 -1.84
N LEU A 38 -1.89 -6.46 -2.27
CA LEU A 38 -2.76 -7.34 -1.49
C LEU A 38 -1.90 -8.44 -0.88
N MET A 39 -2.05 -8.65 0.42
CA MET A 39 -1.46 -9.77 1.13
C MET A 39 -2.33 -11.00 0.93
N ASP A 40 -1.78 -12.04 0.32
CA ASP A 40 -2.50 -13.29 0.14
C ASP A 40 -2.52 -14.13 1.44
N GLY A 41 -3.21 -15.27 1.41
CA GLY A 41 -3.31 -16.18 2.56
C GLY A 41 -1.99 -16.81 2.99
N SER A 42 -0.91 -16.66 2.21
CA SER A 42 0.44 -17.11 2.54
C SER A 42 1.33 -15.99 3.12
N GLY A 43 0.84 -14.75 3.14
CA GLY A 43 1.59 -13.56 3.60
C GLY A 43 2.41 -12.90 2.49
N GLU A 44 2.25 -13.32 1.24
CA GLU A 44 2.94 -12.74 0.10
C GLU A 44 2.19 -11.51 -0.42
N LEU A 45 2.95 -10.48 -0.80
CA LEU A 45 2.43 -9.24 -1.35
C LEU A 45 2.31 -9.35 -2.87
N VAL A 46 1.08 -9.27 -3.36
CA VAL A 46 0.75 -9.23 -4.78
C VAL A 46 0.44 -7.79 -5.17
N LEU A 47 1.21 -7.22 -6.10
CA LEU A 47 0.97 -5.86 -6.60
C LEU A 47 -0.39 -5.83 -7.32
N MET A 48 -1.36 -5.13 -6.76
CA MET A 48 -2.67 -4.93 -7.39
C MET A 48 -2.68 -3.72 -8.31
N SER A 49 -1.97 -2.66 -7.93
CA SER A 49 -1.95 -1.42 -8.70
C SER A 49 -0.74 -0.58 -8.35
N SER A 50 -0.14 0.04 -9.36
CA SER A 50 0.98 0.95 -9.25
C SER A 50 0.69 2.16 -10.14
N ASP A 51 -0.03 3.16 -9.63
CA ASP A 51 -0.26 4.39 -10.40
C ASP A 51 -0.84 5.54 -9.56
N ARG A 52 -0.56 6.78 -10.00
CA ARG A 52 -1.03 8.05 -9.42
C ARG A 52 -2.58 8.13 -9.37
N SER A 53 -3.24 7.34 -10.22
CA SER A 53 -4.70 7.17 -10.36
C SER A 53 -5.40 6.57 -9.13
N ILE A 54 -4.68 5.87 -8.24
CA ILE A 54 -5.26 5.17 -7.09
C ILE A 54 -5.88 6.14 -6.06
N ARG A 55 -5.43 7.41 -6.01
CA ARG A 55 -6.07 8.44 -5.15
C ARG A 55 -7.57 8.57 -5.40
N ALA A 56 -8.03 8.41 -6.64
CA ALA A 56 -9.45 8.50 -6.97
C ALA A 56 -10.24 7.33 -6.39
N SER A 57 -9.67 6.12 -6.42
CA SER A 57 -10.32 4.91 -5.89
C SER A 57 -10.28 4.85 -4.36
N LEU A 58 -9.19 5.30 -3.72
CA LEU A 58 -9.08 5.33 -2.26
C LEU A 58 -10.03 6.37 -1.65
N ALA A 59 -10.12 7.58 -2.23
CA ALA A 59 -11.09 8.59 -1.79
C ALA A 59 -12.54 8.10 -1.93
N ALA A 60 -12.84 7.34 -2.98
CA ALA A 60 -14.17 6.72 -3.18
C ALA A 60 -14.47 5.61 -2.15
N ILE A 61 -13.44 4.89 -1.68
CA ILE A 61 -13.59 3.86 -0.64
C ILE A 61 -13.74 4.51 0.74
N GLU A 62 -12.93 5.51 1.07
CA GLU A 62 -13.04 6.28 2.32
C GLU A 62 -14.41 6.97 2.44
N SER A 63 -14.92 7.52 1.34
CA SER A 63 -16.27 8.09 1.27
C SER A 63 -17.39 7.06 1.48
N LYS A 64 -17.16 5.78 1.16
CA LYS A 64 -18.15 4.69 1.34
C LYS A 64 -18.10 4.04 2.72
N LEU A 65 -16.96 4.12 3.42
CA LEU A 65 -16.80 3.59 4.78
C LEU A 65 -17.21 4.60 5.86
N GLY A 66 -17.42 5.87 5.51
CA GLY A 66 -17.90 6.94 6.39
C GLY A 66 -19.41 7.22 6.31
N SER A 67 -20.23 6.31 5.78
CA SER A 67 -21.70 6.40 5.75
C SER A 67 -22.36 5.26 6.49
#